data_AF-A0A0C3G877-F1
#
_entry.id   AF-A0A0C3G877-F1
#
_cell.length_a   1.000
_cell.length_b   1.000
_cell.length_c   1.000
_cell.angle_alpha   90.00
_cell.angle_beta   90.00
_cell.angle_gamma   90.00
#
_symmetry.space_group_name_H-M   'P 1'
#
loop_
_entity.id
_entity.type
_entity.pdbx_description
1 polymer ?
#
loop_
_entity_poly.entity_id
_entity_poly.type
_entity_poly.pdbx_seq_one_letter_code
_entity_poly.pdbx_strand_id
1 'polypeptide(L)'
;MDILDQDYHDEDHVLMPKFTLKAGHNWGVEVNELDKNSNTVHRMDVKVLKMKVRMDNAKYVDGSPQSLYWPEGHDRTGIFKSMAAILVKHGFVDAFKLRAQYTDFKCTTDATDCFAVPSSLEKLCKWHRHLVLFLPKFHCELNFIEQCWGFLKHLHCQYPTSSKEADLKQNVLSALDSVPLDVMHWFTTHAHHFMEAYAKGLKGKGAAWAAKKYCGHWVLPESFLKEFEKAGKA
;
A
#
# COMPACT_ATOMS: atom_id res chain seq x y z
N MET A 1 6.25 14.56 14.47
CA MET A 1 6.21 13.09 14.54
C MET A 1 5.70 12.64 13.20
N ASP A 2 6.42 11.73 12.55
CA ASP A 2 6.11 11.32 11.19
C ASP A 2 4.77 10.56 11.17
N ILE A 3 3.99 10.67 10.09
CA ILE A 3 2.69 9.95 10.00
C ILE A 3 2.91 8.43 10.10
N LEU A 4 4.10 8.00 9.68
CA LEU A 4 4.58 6.63 9.76
C LEU A 4 4.86 6.21 11.21
N ASP A 5 5.40 7.10 12.05
CA ASP A 5 5.63 6.80 13.47
C ASP A 5 4.33 6.78 14.28
N GLN A 6 3.34 7.57 13.88
CA GLN A 6 2.05 7.65 14.56
C GLN A 6 1.16 6.44 14.23
N ASP A 7 1.08 6.06 12.97
CA ASP A 7 0.18 5.02 12.49
C ASP A 7 0.84 3.62 12.40
N TYR A 8 2.18 3.56 12.34
CA TYR A 8 2.95 2.33 12.12
C TYR A 8 4.22 2.28 13.00
N HIS A 9 4.06 2.48 14.31
CA HIS A 9 5.14 2.47 15.30
C HIS A 9 5.91 1.14 15.39
N ASP A 10 5.29 0.04 14.96
CA ASP A 10 5.88 -1.31 14.96
C ASP A 10 6.60 -1.66 13.64
N GLU A 11 6.55 -0.79 12.62
CA GLU A 11 7.23 -1.00 11.35
C GLU A 11 8.60 -0.31 11.32
N ASP A 12 9.65 -1.07 10.95
CA ASP A 12 10.99 -0.51 10.71
C ASP A 12 10.99 0.27 9.38
N HIS A 13 10.64 1.56 9.43
CA HIS A 13 10.66 2.44 8.26
C HIS A 13 12.09 2.72 7.80
N VAL A 14 12.44 2.23 6.61
CA VAL A 14 13.78 2.42 6.03
C VAL A 14 13.80 3.74 5.25
N LEU A 15 14.21 4.83 5.91
CA LEU A 15 14.42 6.11 5.26
C LEU A 15 15.89 6.28 4.85
N MET A 16 16.09 6.63 3.57
CA MET A 16 17.42 6.96 3.04
C MET A 16 17.90 8.29 3.63
N PRO A 17 19.19 8.42 3.99
CA PRO A 17 19.69 9.62 4.64
C PRO A 17 19.85 10.74 3.62
N LYS A 18 19.34 11.92 3.98
CA LYS A 18 19.48 13.13 3.17
C LYS A 18 20.94 13.53 2.98
N PHE A 19 21.75 13.38 4.03
CA PHE A 19 23.17 13.75 4.06
C PHE A 19 24.07 12.52 4.22
N THR A 20 25.32 12.61 3.75
CA THR A 20 26.28 11.51 3.88
C THR A 20 26.56 11.27 5.36
N LEU A 21 26.49 10.01 5.80
CA LEU A 21 26.81 9.65 7.17
C LEU A 21 28.30 9.89 7.48
N LYS A 22 28.61 10.12 8.75
CA LYS A 22 29.99 10.30 9.23
C LYS A 22 30.79 9.00 9.03
N ALA A 23 32.11 9.14 8.87
CA ALA A 23 33.02 8.00 8.80
C ALA A 23 32.83 7.07 10.01
N GLY A 24 32.68 5.77 9.77
CA GLY A 24 32.33 4.76 10.78
C GLY A 24 30.85 4.39 10.84
N HIS A 25 29.95 5.19 10.27
CA HIS A 25 28.53 4.85 10.11
C HIS A 25 28.18 4.74 8.63
N ASN A 26 27.50 3.65 8.28
CA ASN A 26 27.00 3.43 6.92
C ASN A 26 25.51 3.13 6.92
N TRP A 27 24.88 3.45 5.80
CA TRP A 27 23.50 3.14 5.54
C TRP A 27 23.41 1.94 4.60
N GLY A 28 22.48 1.04 4.88
CA GLY A 28 22.22 -0.17 4.11
C GLY A 28 20.85 -0.72 4.47
N VAL A 29 20.38 -1.65 3.64
CA VAL A 29 19.11 -2.34 3.85
C VAL A 29 19.32 -3.41 4.90
N GLU A 30 18.44 -3.43 5.90
CA GLU A 30 18.48 -4.49 6.91
C GLU A 30 17.83 -5.75 6.35
N VAL A 31 18.59 -6.84 6.36
CA VAL A 31 18.13 -8.16 5.94
C VAL A 31 18.41 -9.16 7.05
N ASN A 32 17.56 -10.18 7.13
CA ASN A 32 17.75 -11.26 8.08
C ASN A 32 19.07 -11.98 7.80
N GLU A 33 19.85 -12.21 8.84
CA GLU A 33 21.09 -12.99 8.76
C GLU A 33 20.74 -14.46 8.54
N LEU A 34 21.35 -15.05 7.52
CA LEU A 34 21.15 -16.45 7.16
C LEU A 34 22.39 -17.26 7.55
N ASP A 35 22.18 -18.47 8.08
CA ASP A 35 23.25 -19.44 8.31
C ASP A 35 23.73 -20.08 7.00
N LYS A 36 24.72 -20.97 7.10
CA LYS A 36 25.26 -21.72 5.95
C LYS A 36 24.23 -22.58 5.22
N ASN A 37 23.08 -22.84 5.84
CA ASN A 37 21.98 -23.64 5.32
C ASN A 37 20.80 -22.77 4.86
N SER A 38 20.98 -21.45 4.75
CA SER A 38 19.95 -20.47 4.38
C SER A 38 18.78 -20.34 5.38
N ASN A 39 18.97 -20.74 6.64
CA ASN A 39 17.98 -20.52 7.70
C ASN A 39 18.27 -19.22 8.46
N THR A 40 17.22 -18.56 8.94
CA THR A 40 17.35 -17.32 9.71
C THR A 40 18.04 -17.56 11.05
N VAL A 41 19.06 -16.77 11.37
CA VAL A 41 19.77 -16.87 12.65
C VAL A 41 19.01 -16.09 13.73
N HIS A 42 18.64 -16.79 14.81
CA HIS A 42 18.00 -16.19 15.98
C HIS A 42 18.99 -16.02 17.13
N ARG A 43 18.90 -14.92 17.88
CA ARG A 43 19.55 -14.81 19.19
C ARG A 43 18.73 -15.61 20.23
N MET A 44 19.35 -15.97 21.35
CA MET A 44 18.76 -16.72 22.48
C MET A 44 17.37 -16.23 22.96
N ASP A 45 16.98 -14.99 22.64
CA ASP A 45 15.70 -14.36 23.00
C ASP A 45 14.72 -14.21 21.80
N VAL A 46 14.64 -15.20 20.89
CA VAL A 46 13.67 -15.27 19.76
C VAL A 46 13.85 -14.18 18.67
N LYS A 47 14.56 -13.09 18.93
CA LYS A 47 14.78 -12.00 17.98
C LYS A 47 15.72 -12.42 16.84
N VAL A 48 15.26 -12.27 15.60
CA VAL A 48 16.02 -12.49 14.37
C VAL A 48 17.21 -11.53 14.33
N LEU A 49 18.41 -12.06 14.04
CA LEU A 49 19.57 -11.23 13.75
C LEU A 49 19.42 -10.59 12.38
N LYS A 50 19.63 -9.27 12.32
CA LYS A 50 19.62 -8.49 11.08
C LYS A 50 21.03 -8.02 10.78
N MET A 51 21.44 -8.09 9.52
CA MET A 51 22.66 -7.48 9.01
C MET A 51 22.34 -6.37 8.01
N LYS A 52 23.24 -5.39 7.88
CA LYS A 52 23.10 -4.32 6.89
C LYS A 52 23.83 -4.70 5.60
N VAL A 53 23.08 -4.83 4.52
CA VAL A 53 23.60 -5.12 3.18
C VAL A 53 23.58 -3.87 2.31
N ARG A 54 24.57 -3.76 1.41
CA ARG A 54 24.65 -2.66 0.46
C ARG A 54 23.61 -2.82 -0.63
N MET A 55 22.98 -1.72 -1.04
CA MET A 55 22.15 -1.72 -2.24
C MET A 55 22.99 -1.91 -3.49
N ASP A 56 22.43 -2.60 -4.47
CA ASP A 56 22.98 -2.63 -5.82
C ASP A 56 22.97 -1.25 -6.47
N ASN A 57 23.76 -1.09 -7.52
CA ASN A 57 23.79 0.15 -8.29
C ASN A 57 22.41 0.46 -8.88
N ALA A 58 22.01 1.73 -8.80
CA ALA A 58 20.88 2.22 -9.56
C ALA A 58 21.23 2.27 -11.06
N LYS A 59 20.26 2.59 -11.92
CA LYS A 59 20.48 2.73 -13.37
C LYS A 59 20.09 4.13 -13.83
N TYR A 60 20.94 4.74 -14.64
CA TYR A 60 20.61 5.96 -15.37
C TYR A 60 19.65 5.67 -16.52
N VAL A 61 19.11 6.72 -17.15
CA VAL A 61 18.17 6.61 -18.30
C VAL A 61 18.82 5.92 -19.50
N ASP A 62 20.14 6.07 -19.65
CA ASP A 62 20.95 5.41 -20.69
C ASP A 62 21.29 3.94 -20.36
N GLY A 63 20.83 3.42 -19.22
CA GLY A 63 21.09 2.07 -18.75
C GLY A 63 22.43 1.88 -18.03
N SER A 64 23.27 2.92 -17.94
CA SER A 64 24.56 2.85 -17.25
C SER A 64 24.37 2.76 -15.73
N PRO A 65 25.27 2.08 -15.00
CA PRO A 65 25.14 1.92 -13.56
C PRO A 65 25.46 3.21 -12.80
N GLN A 66 24.52 3.65 -11.97
CA GLN A 66 24.71 4.70 -10.99
C GLN A 66 25.16 4.10 -9.66
N SER A 67 26.44 4.27 -9.34
CA SER A 67 26.99 3.85 -8.05
C SER A 67 26.44 4.70 -6.89
N LEU A 68 25.78 4.02 -5.94
CA LEU A 68 25.18 4.61 -4.74
C LEU A 68 26.16 4.79 -3.58
N TYR A 69 27.32 4.11 -3.63
CA TYR A 69 28.37 4.14 -2.61
C TYR A 69 29.62 4.83 -3.16
N TRP A 70 30.42 5.47 -2.32
CA TRP A 70 31.69 6.05 -2.77
C TRP A 70 32.65 4.95 -3.25
N PRO A 71 33.31 5.14 -4.41
CA PRO A 71 34.20 4.15 -5.01
C PRO A 71 35.45 3.96 -4.15
N GLU A 72 36.20 2.89 -4.45
CA GLU A 72 37.52 2.65 -3.86
C GLU A 72 38.49 3.78 -4.22
N GLY A 73 39.30 4.21 -3.24
CA GLY A 73 40.24 5.34 -3.39
C GLY A 73 39.69 6.69 -2.94
N HIS A 74 38.44 6.77 -2.45
CA HIS A 74 37.90 7.98 -1.83
C HIS A 74 38.04 7.91 -0.29
N ASP A 75 38.18 9.05 0.39
CA ASP A 75 38.20 9.15 1.86
C ASP A 75 36.96 8.55 2.56
N ARG A 76 35.91 8.29 1.78
CA ARG A 76 34.61 7.78 2.22
C ARG A 76 34.26 6.46 1.53
N THR A 77 35.27 5.73 1.05
CA THR A 77 35.13 4.46 0.32
C THR A 77 34.10 3.55 0.98
N GLY A 78 33.12 3.08 0.19
CA GLY A 78 32.08 2.16 0.67
C GLY A 78 30.97 2.78 1.51
N ILE A 79 31.01 4.09 1.79
CA ILE A 79 29.92 4.82 2.46
C ILE A 79 28.86 5.24 1.43
N PHE A 80 27.59 5.14 1.81
CA PHE A 80 26.46 5.58 0.99
C PHE A 80 26.53 7.08 0.67
N LYS A 81 26.34 7.46 -0.60
CA LYS A 81 26.56 8.83 -1.10
C LYS A 81 25.59 9.87 -0.53
N SER A 82 24.45 9.46 0.04
CA SER A 82 23.29 10.30 0.43
C SER A 82 22.42 10.74 -0.73
N MET A 83 21.14 10.97 -0.43
CA MET A 83 20.17 11.39 -1.44
C MET A 83 20.57 12.70 -2.11
N ALA A 84 20.98 13.72 -1.33
CA ALA A 84 21.33 15.01 -1.89
C ALA A 84 22.55 14.92 -2.84
N ALA A 85 23.57 14.15 -2.49
CA ALA A 85 24.73 13.99 -3.36
C ALA A 85 24.40 13.19 -4.64
N ILE A 86 23.46 12.25 -4.58
CA ILE A 86 22.95 11.53 -5.76
C ILE A 86 22.19 12.51 -6.66
N LEU A 87 21.31 13.34 -6.09
CA LEU A 87 20.54 14.34 -6.84
C LEU A 87 21.43 15.40 -7.50
N VAL A 88 22.48 15.88 -6.83
CA VAL A 88 23.46 16.79 -7.45
C VAL A 88 24.08 16.16 -8.72
N LYS A 89 24.33 14.85 -8.73
CA LYS A 89 24.84 14.15 -9.92
C LYS A 89 23.82 14.06 -11.06
N HIS A 90 22.53 14.14 -10.74
CA HIS A 90 21.44 14.23 -11.72
C HIS A 90 21.16 15.68 -12.17
N GLY A 91 22.01 16.63 -11.80
CA GLY A 91 21.89 18.03 -12.23
C GLY A 91 20.95 18.88 -11.39
N PHE A 92 20.47 18.38 -10.25
CA PHE A 92 19.67 19.19 -9.32
C PHE A 92 20.56 20.21 -8.60
N VAL A 93 20.35 21.49 -8.90
CA VAL A 93 20.99 22.61 -8.20
C VAL A 93 20.44 22.68 -6.77
N ASP A 94 21.31 22.93 -5.79
CA ASP A 94 20.91 23.09 -4.39
C ASP A 94 20.15 21.89 -3.78
N ALA A 95 20.42 20.66 -4.24
CA ALA A 95 19.71 19.47 -3.75
C ALA A 95 19.77 19.27 -2.22
N PHE A 96 20.79 19.82 -1.56
CA PHE A 96 20.91 19.81 -0.09
C PHE A 96 19.85 20.69 0.61
N LYS A 97 19.30 21.70 -0.07
CA LYS A 97 18.24 22.58 0.42
C LYS A 97 16.85 21.98 0.17
N LEU A 98 16.70 21.06 -0.79
CA LEU A 98 15.45 20.38 -1.05
C LEU A 98 14.97 19.62 0.18
N ARG A 99 13.67 19.71 0.47
CA ARG A 99 13.06 18.93 1.55
C ARG A 99 12.88 17.50 1.07
N ALA A 100 13.32 16.53 1.88
CA ALA A 100 13.09 15.11 1.59
C ALA A 100 11.60 14.76 1.75
N GLN A 101 10.92 15.42 2.68
CA GLN A 101 9.47 15.34 2.91
C GLN A 101 8.90 16.71 3.27
N TYR A 102 7.65 16.95 2.90
CA TYR A 102 6.86 18.04 3.47
C TYR A 102 6.40 17.67 4.89
N THR A 103 6.10 18.68 5.70
CA THR A 103 5.44 18.48 7.00
C THR A 103 4.15 17.69 6.80
N ASP A 104 4.02 16.57 7.52
CA ASP A 104 2.91 15.61 7.46
C ASP A 104 2.59 15.03 6.06
N PHE A 105 3.56 14.99 5.14
CA PHE A 105 3.34 14.60 3.73
C PHE A 105 2.27 15.43 3.00
N LYS A 106 1.90 16.59 3.53
CA LYS A 106 0.89 17.47 2.93
C LYS A 106 1.58 18.45 1.99
N CYS A 107 1.29 18.31 0.70
CA CYS A 107 1.68 19.29 -0.29
C CYS A 107 0.78 20.51 -0.19
N THR A 108 1.38 21.69 -0.13
CA THR A 108 0.64 22.95 -0.29
C THR A 108 0.20 23.06 -1.75
N THR A 109 -1.03 23.51 -2.00
CA THR A 109 -1.67 23.60 -3.32
C THR A 109 -0.85 24.34 -4.37
N ASP A 110 0.06 25.23 -3.94
CA ASP A 110 0.89 26.07 -4.82
C ASP A 110 2.31 25.51 -5.05
N ALA A 111 2.64 24.32 -4.53
CA ALA A 111 3.97 23.75 -4.67
C ALA A 111 4.16 23.07 -6.04
N THR A 112 4.99 23.67 -6.90
CA THR A 112 5.43 23.08 -8.17
C THR A 112 6.34 21.85 -8.01
N ASP A 113 6.89 21.65 -6.83
CA ASP A 113 7.92 20.64 -6.57
C ASP A 113 7.34 19.36 -5.92
N CYS A 114 6.02 19.32 -5.71
CA CYS A 114 5.32 18.13 -5.25
C CYS A 114 4.79 17.34 -6.46
N PHE A 115 5.63 16.43 -6.95
CA PHE A 115 5.21 15.52 -8.00
C PHE A 115 4.58 14.27 -7.38
N ALA A 116 3.27 14.13 -7.51
CA ALA A 116 2.63 12.83 -7.37
C ALA A 116 3.14 11.94 -8.52
N VAL A 117 4.21 11.19 -8.27
CA VAL A 117 4.80 10.30 -9.28
C VAL A 117 3.85 9.10 -9.46
N PRO A 118 3.29 8.90 -10.66
CA PRO A 118 2.46 7.72 -10.90
C PRO A 118 3.30 6.47 -10.73
N SER A 119 2.74 5.50 -10.00
CA SER A 119 3.31 4.17 -9.80
C SER A 119 3.55 3.46 -11.14
N SER A 120 4.47 2.49 -11.14
CA SER A 120 4.73 1.65 -12.33
C SER A 120 3.45 0.96 -12.82
N LEU A 121 2.57 0.56 -11.90
CA LEU A 121 1.28 -0.05 -12.21
C LEU A 121 0.36 0.95 -12.96
N GLU A 122 0.23 2.18 -12.46
CA GLU A 122 -0.57 3.21 -13.15
C GLU A 122 -0.04 3.52 -14.55
N LYS A 123 1.28 3.60 -14.71
CA LYS A 123 1.91 3.81 -16.02
C LYS A 123 1.56 2.69 -16.99
N LEU A 124 1.68 1.44 -16.53
CA LEU A 124 1.35 0.26 -17.33
C LEU A 124 -0.14 0.24 -17.72
N CYS A 125 -1.05 0.45 -16.77
CA CYS A 125 -2.48 0.47 -17.04
C CYS A 125 -2.86 1.60 -18.00
N LYS A 126 -2.30 2.81 -17.83
CA LYS A 126 -2.50 3.93 -18.76
C LYS A 126 -2.02 3.61 -20.17
N TRP A 127 -0.88 2.93 -20.31
CA TRP A 127 -0.37 2.48 -21.61
C TRP A 127 -1.36 1.56 -22.32
N HIS A 128 -2.01 0.68 -21.56
CA HIS A 128 -3.09 -0.18 -22.03
C HIS A 128 -4.48 0.48 -22.09
N ARG A 129 -4.60 1.79 -21.85
CA ARG A 129 -5.88 2.53 -21.80
C ARG A 129 -6.86 2.02 -20.74
N HIS A 130 -6.36 1.46 -19.65
CA HIS A 130 -7.15 1.07 -18.48
C HIS A 130 -7.08 2.14 -17.39
N LEU A 131 -8.23 2.40 -16.77
CA LEU A 131 -8.33 3.24 -15.57
C LEU A 131 -7.96 2.41 -14.34
N VAL A 132 -7.10 2.96 -13.48
CA VAL A 132 -6.77 2.35 -12.18
C VAL A 132 -7.63 3.01 -11.12
N LEU A 133 -8.41 2.21 -10.41
CA LEU A 133 -9.19 2.65 -9.26
C LEU A 133 -8.40 2.32 -7.99
N PHE A 134 -8.05 3.36 -7.23
CA PHE A 134 -7.43 3.19 -5.91
C PHE A 134 -8.51 3.17 -4.85
N LEU A 135 -8.61 2.05 -4.15
CA LEU A 135 -9.52 1.90 -3.03
C LEU A 135 -8.82 2.34 -1.73
N PRO A 136 -9.55 3.05 -0.84
CA PRO A 136 -9.02 3.40 0.47
C PRO A 136 -8.55 2.17 1.26
N LYS A 137 -7.43 2.30 1.98
CA LYS A 137 -6.93 1.23 2.86
C LYS A 137 -7.94 0.96 3.98
N PHE A 138 -8.11 -0.31 4.35
CA PHE A 138 -9.00 -0.77 5.43
C PHE A 138 -10.50 -0.50 5.23
N HIS A 139 -10.92 -0.29 3.98
CA HIS A 139 -12.32 -0.11 3.61
C HIS A 139 -12.77 -1.21 2.65
N CYS A 140 -12.76 -2.47 3.12
CA CYS A 140 -13.10 -3.63 2.30
C CYS A 140 -14.57 -3.61 1.82
N GLU A 141 -15.44 -2.89 2.52
CA GLU A 141 -16.82 -2.62 2.13
C GLU A 141 -16.96 -1.81 0.84
N LEU A 142 -15.91 -1.10 0.43
CA LEU A 142 -15.85 -0.36 -0.84
C LEU A 142 -15.42 -1.23 -2.02
N ASN A 143 -14.92 -2.44 -1.75
CA ASN A 143 -14.48 -3.38 -2.76
C ASN A 143 -15.52 -4.48 -2.94
N PHE A 144 -16.42 -4.34 -3.91
CA PHE A 144 -17.52 -5.30 -4.10
C PHE A 144 -17.04 -6.74 -4.35
N ILE A 145 -15.82 -6.95 -4.86
CA ILE A 145 -15.24 -8.28 -5.06
C ILE A 145 -15.06 -9.05 -3.74
N GLU A 146 -14.87 -8.36 -2.61
CA GLU A 146 -14.77 -8.99 -1.29
C GLU A 146 -16.09 -9.68 -0.91
N GLN A 147 -17.23 -9.10 -1.31
CA GLN A 147 -18.54 -9.70 -1.14
C GLN A 147 -18.74 -10.89 -2.08
N CYS A 148 -18.28 -10.80 -3.33
CA CYS A 148 -18.24 -11.94 -4.26
C CYS A 148 -17.44 -13.10 -3.65
N TRP A 149 -16.27 -12.82 -3.07
CA TRP A 149 -15.45 -13.83 -2.38
C TRP A 149 -16.16 -14.41 -1.15
N GLY A 150 -16.86 -13.59 -0.37
CA GLY A 150 -17.68 -14.04 0.76
C GLY A 150 -18.77 -15.03 0.33
N PHE A 151 -19.52 -14.67 -0.71
CA PHE A 151 -20.56 -15.52 -1.29
C PHE A 151 -19.98 -16.82 -1.85
N LEU A 152 -18.89 -16.72 -2.61
CA LEU A 152 -18.19 -17.86 -3.17
C LEU A 152 -17.71 -18.83 -2.09
N LYS A 153 -17.10 -18.32 -1.01
CA LYS A 153 -16.64 -19.17 0.10
C LYS A 153 -17.80 -19.91 0.74
N HIS A 154 -18.96 -19.28 0.88
CA HIS A 154 -20.15 -19.95 1.38
C HIS A 154 -20.60 -21.09 0.46
N LEU A 155 -20.67 -20.85 -0.86
CA LEU A 155 -20.96 -21.92 -1.83
C LEU A 155 -19.90 -23.03 -1.77
N HIS A 156 -18.63 -22.66 -1.67
CA HIS A 156 -17.54 -23.62 -1.63
C HIS A 156 -17.64 -24.56 -0.42
N CYS A 157 -18.06 -24.06 0.74
CA CYS A 157 -18.29 -24.87 1.94
C CYS A 157 -19.40 -25.92 1.77
N GLN A 158 -20.22 -25.83 0.72
CA GLN A 158 -21.26 -26.82 0.41
C GLN A 158 -20.75 -27.94 -0.52
N TYR A 159 -19.57 -27.79 -1.14
CA TYR A 159 -18.97 -28.83 -1.96
C TYR A 159 -18.34 -29.94 -1.11
N PRO A 160 -18.17 -31.16 -1.68
CA PRO A 160 -17.49 -32.25 -0.99
C PRO A 160 -16.06 -31.87 -0.60
N THR A 161 -15.68 -32.18 0.64
CA THR A 161 -14.30 -32.02 1.11
C THR A 161 -13.37 -32.96 0.34
N SER A 162 -12.30 -32.43 -0.22
CA SER A 162 -11.23 -33.22 -0.86
C SER A 162 -9.86 -32.71 -0.42
N SER A 163 -8.90 -33.63 -0.34
CA SER A 163 -7.48 -33.33 -0.12
C SER A 163 -6.69 -33.21 -1.42
N LYS A 164 -7.31 -33.49 -2.57
CA LYS A 164 -6.64 -33.41 -3.88
C LYS A 164 -6.75 -32.00 -4.45
N GLU A 165 -5.62 -31.46 -4.88
CA GLU A 165 -5.55 -30.12 -5.49
C GLU A 165 -6.47 -29.99 -6.72
N ALA A 166 -6.55 -31.04 -7.55
CA ALA A 166 -7.40 -31.04 -8.74
C ALA A 166 -8.87 -30.82 -8.41
N ASP A 167 -9.37 -31.52 -7.38
CA ASP A 167 -10.75 -31.42 -6.92
C ASP A 167 -11.00 -30.02 -6.32
N LEU A 168 -10.07 -29.50 -5.50
CA LEU A 168 -10.16 -28.15 -4.93
C LEU A 168 -10.21 -27.08 -6.02
N LYS A 169 -9.36 -27.19 -7.05
CA LYS A 169 -9.35 -26.26 -8.18
C LYS A 169 -10.68 -26.30 -8.93
N GLN A 170 -11.22 -27.49 -9.18
CA GLN A 170 -12.50 -27.65 -9.86
C GLN A 170 -13.66 -27.09 -9.03
N ASN A 171 -13.65 -27.29 -7.71
CA ASN A 171 -14.66 -26.74 -6.80
C ASN A 171 -14.62 -25.21 -6.78
N VAL A 172 -13.43 -24.60 -6.76
CA VAL A 172 -13.28 -23.13 -6.80
C VAL A 172 -13.81 -22.57 -8.13
N LEU A 173 -13.46 -23.18 -9.27
CA LEU A 173 -13.98 -22.76 -10.58
C LEU A 173 -15.51 -22.88 -10.65
N SER A 174 -16.05 -24.01 -10.17
CA SER A 174 -17.51 -24.21 -10.12
C SER A 174 -18.20 -23.19 -9.21
N ALA A 175 -17.56 -22.81 -8.10
CA ALA A 175 -18.06 -21.78 -7.19
C ALA A 175 -18.04 -20.37 -7.84
N LEU A 176 -16.99 -20.05 -8.60
CA LEU A 176 -16.87 -18.79 -9.36
C LEU A 176 -18.00 -18.67 -10.40
N ASP A 177 -18.22 -19.72 -11.18
CA ASP A 177 -19.25 -19.74 -12.23
C ASP A 177 -20.68 -19.70 -11.68
N SER A 178 -20.85 -20.06 -10.39
CA SER A 178 -22.15 -20.07 -9.72
C SER A 178 -22.59 -18.71 -9.18
N VAL A 179 -21.73 -17.68 -9.20
CA VAL A 179 -22.09 -16.34 -8.69
C VAL A 179 -23.00 -15.64 -9.70
N PRO A 180 -24.30 -15.40 -9.38
CA PRO A 180 -25.22 -14.79 -10.34
C PRO A 180 -24.86 -13.33 -10.59
N LEU A 181 -25.07 -12.85 -11.82
CA LEU A 181 -24.81 -11.46 -12.18
C LEU A 181 -25.62 -10.47 -11.33
N ASP A 182 -26.88 -10.80 -11.02
CA ASP A 182 -27.75 -9.96 -10.18
C ASP A 182 -27.18 -9.77 -8.76
N VAL A 183 -26.52 -10.81 -8.24
CA VAL A 183 -25.84 -10.76 -6.95
C VAL A 183 -24.61 -9.84 -7.02
N MET A 184 -23.85 -9.88 -8.13
CA MET A 184 -22.72 -8.94 -8.34
C MET A 184 -23.20 -7.49 -8.40
N HIS A 185 -24.27 -7.21 -9.16
CA HIS A 185 -24.88 -5.88 -9.23
C HIS A 185 -25.36 -5.39 -7.85
N TRP A 186 -25.94 -6.29 -7.05
CA TRP A 186 -26.33 -5.99 -5.68
C TRP A 186 -25.12 -5.62 -4.82
N PHE A 187 -24.01 -6.36 -4.89
CA PHE A 187 -22.78 -6.04 -4.16
C PHE A 187 -22.16 -4.70 -4.61
N THR A 188 -22.18 -4.40 -5.91
CA THR A 188 -21.71 -3.10 -6.41
C THR A 188 -22.57 -1.95 -5.86
N THR A 189 -23.89 -2.12 -5.84
CA THR A 189 -24.82 -1.15 -5.27
C THR A 189 -24.57 -0.95 -3.76
N HIS A 190 -24.31 -2.04 -3.04
CA HIS A 190 -23.96 -2.00 -1.62
C HIS A 190 -22.68 -1.19 -1.37
N ALA A 191 -21.61 -1.42 -2.15
CA ALA A 191 -20.38 -0.63 -2.07
C ALA A 191 -20.63 0.87 -2.37
N HIS A 192 -21.50 1.17 -3.33
CA HIS A 192 -21.91 2.54 -3.64
C HIS A 192 -22.60 3.24 -2.47
N HIS A 193 -23.46 2.56 -1.71
CA HIS A 193 -24.07 3.15 -0.51
C HIS A 193 -23.06 3.47 0.56
N PHE A 194 -22.05 2.62 0.76
CA PHE A 194 -20.95 2.95 1.66
C PHE A 194 -20.17 4.17 1.18
N MET A 195 -19.83 4.25 -0.11
CA MET A 195 -19.17 5.44 -0.68
C MET A 195 -19.99 6.71 -0.44
N GLU A 196 -21.30 6.66 -0.68
CA GLU A 196 -22.19 7.80 -0.48
C GLU A 196 -22.32 8.19 1.00
N ALA A 197 -22.44 7.21 1.89
CA ALA A 197 -22.49 7.44 3.33
C ALA A 197 -21.19 8.10 3.83
N TYR A 198 -20.03 7.64 3.36
CA TYR A 198 -18.74 8.24 3.68
C TYR A 198 -18.60 9.65 3.11
N ALA A 199 -19.01 9.88 1.86
CA ALA A 199 -19.00 11.20 1.24
C ALA A 199 -19.86 12.21 2.02
N LYS A 200 -20.93 11.73 2.66
CA LYS A 200 -21.82 12.54 3.51
C LYS A 200 -21.40 12.56 4.99
N GLY A 201 -20.22 12.03 5.33
CA GLY A 201 -19.58 12.17 6.64
C GLY A 201 -19.90 11.09 7.67
N LEU A 202 -20.68 10.06 7.31
CA LEU A 202 -20.91 8.92 8.20
C LEU A 202 -19.64 8.08 8.31
N LYS A 203 -19.42 7.44 9.46
CA LYS A 203 -18.26 6.57 9.71
C LYS A 203 -18.73 5.17 10.12
N GLY A 204 -17.98 4.15 9.71
CA GLY A 204 -18.12 2.75 10.16
C GLY A 204 -19.57 2.30 10.38
N LYS A 205 -19.97 2.16 11.66
CA LYS A 205 -21.31 1.69 12.07
C LYS A 205 -22.46 2.53 11.49
N GLY A 206 -22.26 3.84 11.32
CA GLY A 206 -23.27 4.71 10.71
C GLY A 206 -23.47 4.42 9.23
N ALA A 207 -22.37 4.23 8.48
CA ALA A 207 -22.42 3.83 7.08
C ALA A 207 -23.06 2.44 6.91
N ALA A 208 -22.70 1.49 7.78
CA ALA A 208 -23.30 0.15 7.79
C ALA A 208 -24.80 0.18 8.12
N TRP A 209 -25.23 1.06 9.04
CA TRP A 209 -26.65 1.27 9.32
C TRP A 209 -27.39 1.81 8.09
N ALA A 210 -26.83 2.81 7.40
CA ALA A 210 -27.42 3.39 6.20
C ALA A 210 -27.57 2.34 5.09
N ALA A 211 -26.49 1.60 4.80
CA ALA A 211 -26.52 0.52 3.81
C ALA A 211 -27.56 -0.58 4.15
N LYS A 212 -27.74 -0.90 5.43
CA LYS A 212 -28.77 -1.85 5.88
C LYS A 212 -30.19 -1.30 5.78
N LYS A 213 -30.39 -0.02 6.13
CA LYS A 213 -31.72 0.61 6.13
C LYS A 213 -32.26 0.84 4.73
N TYR A 214 -31.38 1.18 3.78
CA TYR A 214 -31.74 1.55 2.41
C TYR A 214 -31.30 0.51 1.37
N CYS A 215 -31.23 -0.77 1.73
CA CYS A 215 -30.75 -1.85 0.86
C CYS A 215 -31.51 -2.00 -0.47
N GLY A 216 -32.75 -1.50 -0.56
CA GLY A 216 -33.56 -1.50 -1.79
C GLY A 216 -33.55 -0.19 -2.58
N HIS A 217 -32.81 0.83 -2.15
CA HIS A 217 -32.72 2.11 -2.83
C HIS A 217 -31.44 2.17 -3.65
N TRP A 218 -31.45 2.86 -4.79
CA TRP A 218 -30.24 3.07 -5.58
C TRP A 218 -29.36 4.20 -5.02
N VAL A 219 -29.95 5.14 -4.29
CA VAL A 219 -29.30 6.33 -3.72
C VAL A 219 -29.83 6.55 -2.31
N LEU A 220 -28.96 6.99 -1.39
CA LEU A 220 -29.38 7.35 -0.03
C LEU A 220 -30.25 8.62 -0.07
N PRO A 221 -31.49 8.57 0.47
CA PRO A 221 -32.38 9.74 0.50
C PRO A 221 -31.75 10.92 1.21
N GLU A 222 -32.06 12.15 0.80
CA GLU A 222 -31.48 13.36 1.40
C GLU A 222 -31.83 13.53 2.90
N SER A 223 -32.93 12.90 3.35
CA SER A 223 -33.38 12.89 4.75
C SER A 223 -32.61 11.91 5.66
N PHE A 224 -31.80 11.02 5.11
CA PHE A 224 -31.26 9.87 5.87
C PHE A 224 -30.38 10.27 7.06
N LEU A 225 -29.66 11.41 7.00
CA LEU A 225 -28.87 11.91 8.13
C LEU A 225 -29.76 12.27 9.33
N LYS A 226 -30.91 12.92 9.06
CA LYS A 226 -31.89 13.25 10.11
C LYS A 226 -32.52 11.98 10.70
N GLU A 227 -32.71 10.94 9.88
CA GLU A 227 -33.19 9.64 10.35
C GLU A 227 -32.13 8.90 11.18
N PHE A 228 -30.86 9.04 10.81
CA PHE A 228 -29.73 8.49 11.56
C PHE A 228 -29.60 9.12 12.95
N GLU A 229 -29.68 10.45 13.03
CA GLU A 229 -29.68 11.19 14.29
C GLU A 229 -30.86 10.78 15.20
N LYS A 230 -32.07 10.68 14.63
CA LYS A 230 -33.26 10.21 15.35
C LYS A 230 -33.14 8.76 15.83
N ALA A 231 -32.38 7.92 15.13
CA ALA A 231 -32.17 6.53 15.51
C ALA A 231 -31.18 6.37 16.68
N GLY A 232 -30.53 7.44 17.15
CA GLY A 232 -29.62 7.43 18.30
C GLY A 232 -28.36 6.58 18.08
N LYS A 233 -27.89 6.47 16.83
CA LYS A 233 -26.76 5.61 16.43
C LYS A 233 -25.44 6.35 16.18
N ALA A 234 -25.36 7.61 16.63
CA ALA A 234 -24.14 8.42 16.55
C ALA A 234 -23.01 7.82 17.39
#